data_AF-A0A536UX42-F1
#
_entry.id   AF-A0A536UX42-F1
#
_cell.length_a   1.000
_cell.length_b   1.000
_cell.length_c   1.000
_cell.angle_alpha   90.00
_cell.angle_beta   90.00
_cell.angle_gamma   90.00
#
_symmetry.space_group_name_H-M   'P 1'
#
loop_
_entity.id
_entity.type
_entity.pdbx_description
1 polymer ?
#
loop_
_entity_poly.entity_id
_entity_poly.type
_entity_poly.pdbx_seq_one_letter_code
_entity_poly.pdbx_strand_id
1 'polypeptide(L)' 'DEPVVVDRGLVTSRKPDDLPAFNAKMIEEIAEGTPAARQDRGNVEV' A
#
# COMPACT_ATOMS: atom_id res chain seq x y z
N ASP A 1 -7.38 -3.77 14.61
CA ASP A 1 -8.37 -4.22 13.63
C ASP A 1 -8.75 -2.99 12.81
N GLU A 2 -8.16 -2.86 11.62
CA GLU A 2 -8.13 -1.62 10.84
C GLU A 2 -9.00 -1.76 9.57
N PRO A 3 -9.74 -0.71 9.16
CA PRO A 3 -10.61 -0.77 7.98
C PRO A 3 -9.83 -0.94 6.66
N VAL A 4 -8.61 -0.41 6.59
CA VAL A 4 -7.70 -0.53 5.44
C VAL A 4 -6.29 -0.79 5.96
N VAL A 5 -5.61 -1.77 5.40
CA VAL A 5 -4.22 -2.12 5.75
C VAL A 5 -3.35 -2.02 4.51
N VAL A 6 -2.18 -1.40 4.64
CA VAL A 6 -1.16 -1.31 3.59
C VAL A 6 0.05 -2.14 4.00
N ASP A 7 0.41 -3.14 3.20
CA ASP A 7 1.61 -3.94 3.41
C ASP A 7 2.37 -4.12 2.10
N ARG A 8 3.62 -3.63 2.04
CA ARG A 8 4.49 -3.76 0.84
C ARG A 8 3.86 -3.27 -0.47
N GLY A 9 2.97 -2.27 -0.38
CA GLY A 9 2.19 -1.77 -1.51
C GLY A 9 0.94 -2.55 -1.86
N LEU A 10 0.63 -3.59 -1.09
CA LEU A 10 -0.68 -4.24 -1.12
C LEU A 10 -1.61 -3.50 -0.17
N VAL A 11 -2.52 -2.72 -0.74
CA VAL A 11 -3.64 -2.14 0.00
C VAL A 11 -4.73 -3.20 0.09
N THR A 12 -5.29 -3.43 1.28
CA THR A 12 -6.36 -4.41 1.53
C THR A 12 -7.47 -3.79 2.36
N SER A 13 -8.71 -4.25 2.15
CA SER A 13 -9.89 -3.85 2.93
C SER A 13 -10.68 -5.09 3.37
N ARG A 14 -11.47 -4.96 4.44
CA ARG A 14 -12.18 -6.11 5.04
C ARG A 14 -13.60 -6.28 4.51
N LYS A 15 -14.23 -5.19 4.06
CA LYS A 15 -15.64 -5.17 3.65
C LYS A 15 -15.93 -4.02 2.66
N PRO A 16 -17.05 -4.11 1.90
CA PRO A 16 -17.41 -3.08 0.91
C PRO A 16 -17.57 -1.66 1.50
N ASP A 17 -17.97 -1.53 2.76
CA ASP A 17 -18.08 -0.21 3.42
C ASP A 17 -16.74 0.55 3.47
N ASP A 18 -15.61 -0.16 3.42
CA ASP A 18 -14.27 0.41 3.53
C ASP A 18 -13.73 0.88 2.16
N LEU A 19 -14.51 0.70 1.07
CA LEU A 19 -14.12 1.10 -0.29
C LEU A 19 -13.72 2.57 -0.43
N PRO A 20 -14.38 3.56 0.20
CA PRO A 20 -13.96 4.95 0.12
C PRO A 20 -12.54 5.17 0.68
N ALA A 21 -12.22 4.53 1.81
CA ALA A 21 -10.91 4.61 2.43
C ALA A 21 -9.85 3.84 1.62
N PHE A 22 -10.22 2.69 1.05
CA PHE A 22 -9.37 1.91 0.16
C PHE A 22 -9.01 2.68 -1.11
N ASN A 23 -10.00 3.29 -1.77
CA ASN A 23 -9.80 4.04 -3.01
C ASN A 23 -8.90 5.26 -2.79
N ALA A 24 -9.08 5.98 -1.68
CA ALA A 24 -8.21 7.08 -1.30
C ALA A 24 -6.75 6.61 -1.18
N LYS A 25 -6.52 5.49 -0.46
CA LYS A 25 -5.17 4.93 -0.30
C LYS A 25 -4.56 4.40 -1.59
N MET A 26 -5.33 3.75 -2.44
CA MET A 26 -4.83 3.30 -3.75
C MET A 26 -4.37 4.47 -4.62
N ILE A 27 -5.10 5.59 -4.62
CA ILE A 27 -4.74 6.77 -5.41
C ILE A 27 -3.45 7.41 -4.88
N GLU A 28 -3.30 7.50 -3.55
CA GLU A 28 -2.07 7.99 -2.92
C GLU A 28 -0.86 7.13 -3.30
N GLU A 29 -0.93 5.81 -3.17
CA GLU A 29 0.19 4.90 -3.51
C GLU A 29 0.56 4.97 -5.01
N ILE A 30 -0.42 5.13 -5.90
CA ILE A 30 -0.16 5.30 -7.33
C ILE A 30 0.50 6.64 -7.63
N ALA A 31 0.09 7.71 -6.93
CA ALA A 31 0.63 9.06 -7.10
C ALA A 31 2.04 9.22 -6.51
N GLU A 32 2.32 8.57 -5.38
CA GLU A 32 3.64 8.55 -4.73
C GLU A 32 4.65 7.65 -5.47
N GLY A 33 4.17 6.72 -6.30
CA GLY A 33 4.97 5.77 -7.07
C GLY A 33 5.05 4.39 -6.42
N THR A 34 5.57 3.38 -7.13
CA THR A 34 5.56 1.98 -6.70
C THR A 34 6.04 1.84 -5.24
N PRO A 35 5.23 1.27 -4.33
CA PRO A 35 5.64 1.11 -2.92
C PRO A 35 6.80 0.12 -2.77
N ALA A 36 7.03 -0.72 -3.79
CA ALA A 36 8.21 -1.57 -3.93
C ALA A 36 9.52 -0.75 -4.05
N ALA A 37 9.50 0.53 -4.41
CA ALA A 37 10.68 1.38 -4.42
C ALA A 37 11.23 1.65 -3.00
N ARG A 38 10.46 1.33 -1.95
CA ARG A 38 10.94 1.33 -0.56
C ARG A 38 11.48 -0.04 -0.11
N GLN A 39 11.17 -1.11 -0.82
CA GLN A 39 11.62 -2.46 -0.53
C GLN A 39 12.61 -2.95 -1.57
N ASP A 40 13.80 -2.33 -1.56
CA ASP A 40 15.11 -3.02 -1.64
C ASP A 40 16.23 -1.99 -1.83
N ARG A 41 16.50 -1.20 -0.79
CA ARG A 41 17.85 -0.59 -0.61
C ARG A 41 18.59 -1.32 0.51
N GLY A 42 18.48 -2.66 0.52
CA GLY A 42 19.00 -3.51 1.58
C GLY A 42 19.80 -4.73 1.11
N ASN A 43 19.74 -5.14 -0.16
CA ASN A 43 20.46 -6.34 -0.62
C ASN A 43 21.42 -6.08 -1.79
N VAL A 44 22.31 -5.09 -1.66
CA VAL A 44 23.61 -5.11 -2.36
C VAL A 44 24.61 -5.74 -1.40
N GLU A 45 24.70 -7.07 -1.42
CA GLU A 45 25.89 -7.75 -0.92
C GLU A 45 26.99 -7.58 -1.98
N VAL A 46 28.13 -7.06 -1.50
CA VAL A 46 29.39 -6.87 -2.23
C VAL A 46 30.10 -8.17 -2.53
#